data_AF-A0A948ZJX6-F1
#
_entry.id   AF-A0A948ZJX6-F1
#
_cell.length_a   1.000
_cell.length_b   1.000
_cell.length_c   1.000
_cell.angle_alpha   90.00
_cell.angle_beta   90.00
_cell.angle_gamma   90.00
#
_symmetry.space_group_name_H-M   'P 1'
#
loop_
_entity.id
_entity.type
_entity.pdbx_description
1 polymer ?
#
loop_
_entity_poly.entity_id
_entity_poly.type
_entity_poly.pdbx_seq_one_letter_code
_entity_poly.pdbx_strand_id
1 'polypeptide(L)'
;MEYDETEAVHGYLRRWYPDLLGPPAPSLEWILAHVPDRLREAVTEHLLAVVDNGGKAWEAAGDSGEPYSVVEVMLEFPPANEDVSRAIAEAIHLHGTQQCERALHEHGLKIEISRCPKCTRVVASPKARQCFWCGHEWH
;
A
#
# COMPACT_ATOMS: atom_id res chain seq x y z
N MET A 1 -3.23 -20.29 7.42
CA MET A 1 -3.23 -19.12 6.52
C MET A 1 -3.28 -19.65 5.12
N GLU A 2 -4.33 -19.32 4.38
CA GLU A 2 -4.43 -19.65 2.95
C GLU A 2 -3.43 -18.81 2.17
N TYR A 3 -2.85 -19.35 1.11
CA TYR A 3 -1.88 -18.63 0.28
C TYR A 3 -2.62 -17.86 -0.81
N ASP A 4 -2.54 -16.53 -0.77
CA ASP A 4 -3.04 -15.64 -1.82
C ASP A 4 -1.88 -15.24 -2.76
N GLU A 5 -1.91 -15.77 -3.98
CA GLU A 5 -0.92 -15.49 -5.01
C GLU A 5 -0.91 -14.01 -5.41
N THR A 6 -2.08 -13.38 -5.51
CA THR A 6 -2.24 -11.99 -5.93
C THR A 6 -1.62 -11.06 -4.90
N GLU A 7 -1.94 -11.24 -3.62
CA GLU A 7 -1.35 -10.45 -2.55
C GLU A 7 0.16 -10.66 -2.45
N ALA A 8 0.64 -11.90 -2.63
CA ALA A 8 2.06 -12.21 -2.60
C ALA A 8 2.82 -11.50 -3.73
N VAL A 9 2.27 -11.48 -4.94
CA VAL A 9 2.82 -10.73 -6.08
C VAL A 9 2.79 -9.22 -5.81
N HIS A 10 1.66 -8.66 -5.36
CA HIS A 10 1.55 -7.24 -5.06
C HIS A 10 2.55 -6.79 -3.99
N GLY A 11 2.71 -7.58 -2.93
CA GLY A 11 3.72 -7.33 -1.89
C GLY A 11 5.15 -7.37 -2.43
N TYR A 12 5.44 -8.30 -3.35
CA TYR A 12 6.74 -8.38 -4.01
C TYR A 12 7.02 -7.14 -4.88
N LEU A 13 6.04 -6.69 -5.67
CA LEU A 13 6.15 -5.49 -6.49
C LEU A 13 6.42 -4.24 -5.64
N ARG A 14 5.62 -4.03 -4.59
CA ARG A 14 5.79 -2.89 -3.67
C ARG A 14 7.17 -2.84 -3.03
N ARG A 15 7.76 -4.00 -2.76
CA ARG A 15 9.08 -4.09 -2.14
C ARG A 15 10.24 -3.91 -3.13
N TRP A 16 10.15 -4.51 -4.31
CA TRP A 16 11.30 -4.66 -5.20
C TRP A 16 11.21 -3.82 -6.47
N TYR A 17 10.04 -3.28 -6.79
CA TYR A 17 9.80 -2.42 -7.95
C TYR A 17 8.98 -1.17 -7.59
N PRO A 18 9.33 -0.43 -6.52
CA PRO A 18 8.56 0.74 -6.11
C PRO A 18 8.51 1.81 -7.22
N ASP A 19 9.56 1.96 -8.02
CA ASP A 19 9.62 2.95 -9.11
C ASP A 19 8.63 2.68 -10.26
N LEU A 20 8.09 1.46 -10.35
CA LEU A 20 7.07 1.09 -11.32
C LEU A 20 5.65 1.33 -10.79
N LEU A 21 5.54 1.48 -9.47
CA LEU A 21 4.30 1.85 -8.81
C LEU A 21 4.32 3.37 -8.70
N GLY A 22 3.19 4.03 -8.93
CA GLY A 22 3.14 5.48 -8.86
C GLY A 22 3.38 6.01 -7.43
N PRO A 23 2.88 7.21 -7.10
CA PRO A 23 2.93 7.66 -5.71
C PRO A 23 2.29 6.60 -4.78
N PRO A 24 2.88 6.33 -3.60
CA PRO A 24 2.43 5.24 -2.73
C PRO A 24 1.03 5.49 -2.13
N ALA A 25 0.60 6.75 -2.06
CA ALA A 25 -0.71 7.16 -1.58
C ALA A 25 -1.55 7.76 -2.74
N PRO A 26 -2.86 7.45 -2.80
CA PRO A 26 -3.78 8.10 -3.73
C PRO A 26 -3.95 9.59 -3.38
N SER A 27 -4.34 10.40 -4.38
CA SER A 27 -4.76 11.79 -4.12
C SER A 27 -6.10 11.84 -3.40
N LEU A 28 -6.40 13.00 -2.78
CA LEU A 28 -7.71 13.24 -2.17
C LEU A 28 -8.84 13.08 -3.20
N GLU A 29 -8.69 13.61 -4.42
CA GLU A 29 -9.72 13.46 -5.45
C GLU A 29 -9.96 11.99 -5.80
N TRP A 30 -8.87 11.20 -5.87
CA TRP A 30 -8.98 9.77 -6.13
C TRP A 30 -9.75 9.06 -5.01
N ILE A 31 -9.43 9.34 -3.74
CA ILE A 31 -10.14 8.74 -2.60
C ILE A 31 -11.63 9.10 -2.66
N LEU A 32 -11.96 10.37 -2.83
CA LEU A 32 -13.35 10.83 -2.88
C LEU A 32 -14.15 10.25 -4.04
N ALA A 33 -13.50 9.95 -5.16
CA ALA A 33 -14.13 9.28 -6.30
C ALA A 33 -14.49 7.80 -6.01
N HIS A 34 -13.82 7.15 -5.07
CA HIS A 34 -13.97 5.71 -4.80
C HIS A 34 -14.66 5.39 -3.46
N VAL A 35 -14.95 6.39 -2.62
CA VAL A 35 -15.78 6.21 -1.43
C VAL A 35 -17.27 6.39 -1.75
N PRO A 36 -18.18 5.71 -1.03
CA PRO A 36 -19.62 5.88 -1.21
C PRO A 36 -20.06 7.34 -1.04
N ASP A 37 -20.97 7.82 -1.89
CA ASP A 37 -21.47 9.20 -1.87
C ASP A 37 -21.91 9.67 -0.47
N ARG A 38 -22.61 8.79 0.27
CA ARG A 38 -23.09 9.07 1.64
C ARG A 38 -21.98 9.30 2.68
N LEU A 39 -20.74 8.92 2.37
CA LEU A 39 -19.59 9.07 3.26
C LEU A 39 -18.62 10.17 2.80
N ARG A 40 -18.79 10.74 1.59
CA ARG A 40 -17.83 11.69 1.01
C ARG A 40 -17.57 12.91 1.89
N GLU A 41 -18.60 13.49 2.48
CA GLU A 41 -18.48 14.66 3.36
C GLU A 41 -17.63 14.31 4.59
N ALA A 42 -17.99 13.25 5.32
CA ALA A 42 -17.25 12.80 6.49
C ALA A 42 -15.80 12.38 6.17
N VAL A 43 -15.57 11.73 5.02
CA VAL A 43 -14.22 11.41 4.54
C VAL A 43 -13.43 12.68 4.24
N THR A 44 -14.06 13.68 3.60
CA THR A 44 -13.41 14.95 3.28
C THR A 44 -13.00 15.69 4.55
N GLU A 45 -13.93 15.86 5.50
CA GLU A 45 -13.65 16.50 6.79
C GLU A 45 -12.53 15.81 7.54
N HIS A 46 -12.56 14.47 7.57
CA HIS A 46 -11.52 13.68 8.20
C HIS A 46 -10.15 13.89 7.56
N LEU A 47 -10.05 13.76 6.24
CA LEU A 47 -8.78 13.90 5.52
C LEU A 47 -8.23 15.33 5.61
N LEU A 48 -9.09 16.35 5.60
CA LEU A 48 -8.66 17.74 5.83
C LEU A 48 -8.14 17.94 7.26
N ALA A 49 -8.77 17.34 8.26
CA ALA A 49 -8.29 17.37 9.64
C ALA A 49 -6.93 16.65 9.77
N VAL A 50 -6.74 15.52 9.09
CA VAL A 50 -5.45 14.81 9.02
C VAL A 50 -4.36 15.68 8.41
N VAL A 51 -4.66 16.40 7.31
CA VAL A 51 -3.69 17.31 6.67
C VAL A 51 -3.35 18.50 7.58
N ASP A 52 -4.33 19.13 8.22
CA ASP A 52 -4.10 20.25 9.14
C ASP A 52 -3.28 19.82 10.36
N ASN A 53 -3.60 18.66 10.95
CA ASN A 53 -2.86 18.12 12.09
C ASN A 53 -1.46 17.64 11.68
N GLY A 54 -1.32 17.01 10.51
CA GLY A 54 -0.03 16.59 9.97
C GLY A 54 0.89 17.77 9.66
N GLY A 55 0.34 18.86 9.10
CA GLY A 55 1.07 20.12 8.89
C GLY A 55 1.59 20.71 10.20
N LYS A 56 0.74 20.78 11.23
CA LYS A 56 1.14 21.24 12.58
C LYS A 56 2.20 20.34 13.21
N ALA A 57 2.08 19.01 13.05
CA ALA A 57 3.07 18.07 13.55
C ALA A 57 4.42 18.23 12.84
N TRP A 58 4.40 18.47 11.53
CA TRP A 58 5.60 18.76 10.74
C TRP A 58 6.26 20.08 11.16
N GLU A 59 5.48 21.15 11.32
CA GLU A 59 5.97 22.44 11.84
C GLU A 59 6.60 22.29 13.24
N ALA A 60 5.99 21.48 14.11
CA ALA A 60 6.50 21.23 15.46
C ALA A 60 7.78 20.36 15.48
N ALA A 61 7.93 19.44 14.52
CA ALA A 61 9.10 18.56 14.41
C ALA A 61 10.35 19.27 13.85
N GLY A 62 10.19 20.45 13.24
CA GLY A 62 11.26 21.24 12.64
C GLY A 62 11.98 20.51 11.49
N ASP A 63 13.20 20.94 11.19
CA ASP A 63 13.99 20.49 10.03
C ASP A 63 14.57 19.06 10.16
N SER A 64 14.07 18.28 11.12
CA SER A 64 14.55 16.91 11.40
C SER A 64 14.15 15.88 10.34
N GLY A 65 13.31 16.26 9.36
CA GLY A 65 13.55 15.89 7.97
C GLY A 65 13.19 14.47 7.51
N GLU A 66 12.35 13.71 8.23
CA GLU A 66 11.70 12.54 7.63
C GLU A 66 10.23 12.86 7.33
N PRO A 67 9.80 12.86 6.05
CA PRO A 67 8.40 13.04 5.71
C PRO A 67 7.61 11.88 6.31
N TYR A 68 6.75 12.15 7.28
CA TYR A 68 5.80 11.18 7.78
C TYR A 68 5.05 10.54 6.61
N SER A 69 4.97 9.22 6.61
CA SER A 69 4.12 8.54 5.65
C SER A 69 2.68 8.98 5.91
N VAL A 70 1.92 9.29 4.86
CA VAL A 70 0.47 9.57 4.98
C VAL A 70 -0.23 8.45 5.77
N VAL A 71 0.24 7.22 5.64
CA VAL A 71 -0.26 6.06 6.40
C VAL A 71 -0.01 6.20 7.90
N GLU A 72 1.16 6.71 8.31
CA GLU A 72 1.49 6.91 9.72
C GLU A 72 0.62 8.00 10.34
N VAL A 73 0.46 9.13 9.64
CA VAL A 73 -0.44 10.21 10.10
C VAL A 73 -1.89 9.68 10.20
N MET A 74 -2.34 8.88 9.25
CA MET A 74 -3.68 8.28 9.30
C MET A 74 -3.88 7.30 10.47
N LEU A 75 -2.83 6.60 10.92
CA LEU A 75 -2.90 5.71 12.08
C LEU A 75 -2.96 6.48 13.40
N GLU A 76 -2.33 7.66 13.48
CA GLU A 76 -2.37 8.53 14.66
C GLU A 76 -3.72 9.26 14.80
N PHE A 77 -4.39 9.49 13.68
CA PHE A 77 -5.69 10.17 13.63
C PHE A 77 -6.73 9.23 13.00
N PRO A 78 -7.17 8.16 13.68
CA PRO A 78 -8.22 7.31 13.14
C PRO A 78 -9.55 8.08 13.08
N PRO A 79 -10.39 7.86 12.05
CA PRO A 79 -11.75 8.40 12.04
C PRO A 79 -12.54 7.91 13.25
N ALA A 80 -13.35 8.79 13.82
CA ALA A 80 -14.30 8.41 14.88
C ALA A 80 -15.39 7.45 14.37
N ASN A 81 -15.60 7.39 13.05
CA ASN A 81 -16.59 6.56 12.38
C ASN A 81 -15.90 5.39 11.66
N GLU A 82 -16.21 4.16 12.10
CA GLU A 82 -15.66 2.93 11.51
C GLU A 82 -15.98 2.79 10.00
N ASP A 83 -17.14 3.27 9.55
CA ASP A 83 -17.49 3.27 8.12
C ASP A 83 -16.56 4.17 7.31
N VAL A 84 -16.15 5.31 7.88
CA VAL A 84 -15.19 6.23 7.24
C VAL A 84 -13.81 5.58 7.16
N SER A 85 -13.34 4.98 8.27
CA SER A 85 -12.04 4.26 8.31
C SER A 85 -11.98 3.16 7.27
N ARG A 86 -13.02 2.34 7.21
CA ARG A 86 -13.14 1.24 6.26
C ARG A 86 -13.19 1.74 4.82
N ALA A 87 -14.01 2.75 4.51
CA ALA A 87 -14.12 3.29 3.16
C ALA A 87 -12.79 3.85 2.66
N ILE A 88 -12.04 4.55 3.53
CA ILE A 88 -10.71 5.07 3.17
C ILE A 88 -9.71 3.92 2.99
N ALA A 89 -9.71 2.92 3.87
CA ALA A 89 -8.82 1.77 3.75
C ALA A 89 -9.09 0.96 2.47
N GLU A 90 -10.36 0.74 2.12
CA GLU A 90 -10.78 0.08 0.88
C GLU A 90 -10.32 0.87 -0.35
N ALA A 91 -10.49 2.20 -0.34
CA ALA A 91 -10.01 3.09 -1.38
C ALA A 91 -8.47 2.97 -1.55
N ILE A 92 -7.70 3.09 -0.48
CA ILE A 92 -6.23 2.96 -0.54
C ILE A 92 -5.80 1.57 -1.04
N HIS A 93 -6.44 0.51 -0.56
CA HIS A 93 -6.17 -0.85 -1.00
C HIS A 93 -6.44 -1.01 -2.51
N LEU A 94 -7.59 -0.53 -2.98
CA LEU A 94 -7.95 -0.55 -4.40
C LEU A 94 -6.93 0.22 -5.25
N HIS A 95 -6.48 1.39 -4.79
CA HIS A 95 -5.44 2.14 -5.49
C HIS A 95 -4.15 1.33 -5.64
N GLY A 96 -3.67 0.75 -4.55
CA GLY A 96 -2.44 -0.07 -4.56
C GLY A 96 -2.57 -1.31 -5.44
N THR A 97 -3.75 -1.91 -5.51
CA THR A 97 -4.05 -3.03 -6.43
C THR A 97 -4.00 -2.58 -7.88
N GLN A 98 -4.69 -1.49 -8.25
CA GLN A 98 -4.66 -0.95 -9.61
C GLN A 98 -3.25 -0.55 -10.07
N GLN A 99 -2.41 -0.02 -9.17
CA GLN A 99 -1.02 0.27 -9.49
C GLN A 99 -0.22 -1.00 -9.82
N CYS A 100 -0.39 -2.06 -9.02
CA CYS A 100 0.30 -3.33 -9.25
C CYS A 100 -0.17 -3.98 -10.57
N GLU A 101 -1.47 -4.01 -10.81
CA GLU A 101 -2.05 -4.53 -12.06
C GLU A 101 -1.54 -3.76 -13.28
N ARG A 102 -1.51 -2.43 -13.22
CA ARG A 102 -0.94 -1.59 -14.28
C ARG A 102 0.53 -1.89 -14.52
N ALA A 103 1.35 -1.98 -13.46
CA ALA A 103 2.77 -2.28 -13.58
C ALA A 103 3.00 -3.68 -14.19
N LEU A 104 2.22 -4.69 -13.81
CA LEU A 104 2.29 -6.02 -14.42
C LEU A 104 1.88 -6.00 -15.89
N HIS A 105 0.83 -5.26 -16.24
CA HIS A 105 0.38 -5.13 -17.62
C HIS A 105 1.42 -4.44 -18.51
N GLU A 106 1.99 -3.31 -18.04
CA GLU A 106 2.90 -2.48 -18.83
C GLU A 106 4.35 -2.99 -18.83
N HIS A 107 4.77 -3.71 -17.79
CA HIS A 107 6.16 -4.08 -17.55
C HIS A 107 6.38 -5.56 -17.23
N GLY A 108 5.35 -6.41 -17.33
CA GLY A 108 5.42 -7.81 -16.90
C GLY A 108 6.58 -8.62 -17.48
N LEU A 109 7.02 -8.33 -18.71
CA LEU A 109 8.19 -8.99 -19.32
C LEU A 109 9.54 -8.61 -18.69
N LYS A 110 9.60 -7.50 -17.96
CA LYS A 110 10.79 -7.00 -17.26
C LYS A 110 10.78 -7.31 -15.76
N ILE A 111 9.63 -7.70 -15.21
CA ILE A 111 9.46 -7.99 -13.79
C ILE A 111 9.76 -9.46 -13.55
N GLU A 112 10.83 -9.73 -12.80
CA GLU A 112 11.23 -11.09 -12.42
C GLU A 112 10.71 -11.41 -11.00
N ILE A 113 9.59 -12.12 -10.94
CA ILE A 113 9.01 -12.59 -9.68
C ILE A 113 9.72 -13.87 -9.25
N SER A 114 10.49 -13.77 -8.16
CA SER A 114 11.19 -14.92 -7.60
C SER A 114 10.20 -15.89 -6.97
N ARG A 115 10.32 -17.17 -7.31
CA ARG A 115 9.43 -18.25 -6.85
C ARG A 115 10.22 -19.41 -6.28
N CYS A 116 9.62 -20.13 -5.33
CA CYS A 116 10.21 -21.36 -4.82
C CYS A 116 10.21 -22.45 -5.91
N PRO A 117 11.33 -23.12 -6.20
CA PRO A 117 11.37 -24.17 -7.24
C PRO A 117 10.56 -25.42 -6.86
N LYS A 118 10.26 -25.64 -5.58
CA LYS A 118 9.48 -26.79 -5.10
C LYS A 118 7.97 -26.54 -5.08
N CYS A 119 7.53 -25.39 -4.55
CA CYS A 119 6.10 -25.12 -4.34
C CYS A 119 5.55 -23.96 -5.16
N THR A 120 6.37 -23.35 -6.04
CA THR A 120 6.05 -22.26 -6.97
C THR A 120 5.50 -20.96 -6.38
N ARG A 121 5.29 -20.90 -5.06
CA ARG A 121 4.91 -19.68 -4.32
C ARG A 121 5.97 -18.60 -4.40
N VAL A 122 5.53 -17.34 -4.40
CA VAL A 122 6.40 -16.16 -4.39
C VAL A 122 7.24 -16.12 -3.13
N VAL A 123 8.54 -15.84 -3.27
CA VAL A 123 9.46 -15.67 -2.15
C VAL A 123 9.63 -14.20 -1.79
N ALA A 124 9.88 -13.89 -0.52
CA ALA A 124 9.90 -12.51 -0.01
C ALA A 124 11.01 -11.62 -0.62
N SER A 125 12.05 -12.23 -1.18
CA SER A 125 13.20 -11.55 -1.76
C SER A 125 13.82 -12.38 -2.90
N PRO A 126 14.38 -11.73 -3.94
CA PRO A 126 15.22 -12.41 -4.93
C PRO A 126 16.42 -13.12 -4.34
N LYS A 127 16.90 -12.68 -3.17
CA LYS A 127 18.05 -13.27 -2.46
C LYS A 127 17.66 -14.40 -1.51
N ALA A 128 16.38 -14.79 -1.48
CA ALA A 128 15.94 -15.89 -0.63
C ALA A 128 16.67 -17.20 -1.03
N ARG A 129 17.17 -17.92 -0.03
CA ARG A 129 17.77 -19.26 -0.17
C ARG A 129 16.92 -20.36 0.47
N GLN A 130 15.78 -19.97 1.05
CA GLN A 130 14.83 -20.85 1.72
C GLN A 130 13.42 -20.34 1.47
N CYS A 131 12.47 -21.25 1.29
CA CYS A 131 11.07 -20.94 1.13
C CYS A 131 10.35 -21.03 2.48
N PHE A 132 9.87 -19.89 3.01
CA PHE A 132 9.08 -19.85 4.25
C PHE A 132 7.76 -20.64 4.19
N TRP A 133 7.27 -20.94 2.98
CA TRP A 133 6.01 -21.66 2.82
C TRP A 133 6.13 -23.18 2.92
N CYS A 134 7.22 -23.76 2.42
CA CYS A 134 7.40 -25.23 2.35
C CYS A 134 8.70 -25.73 2.98
N GLY A 135 9.54 -24.82 3.50
CA GLY A 135 10.83 -25.12 4.11
C GLY A 135 11.93 -25.57 3.15
N HIS A 136 11.67 -25.58 1.83
CA HIS A 136 12.70 -25.98 0.86
C HIS A 136 13.85 -24.97 0.84
N GLU A 137 15.08 -25.48 0.87
CA GLU A 137 16.32 -24.71 0.76
C GLU A 137 16.97 -24.95 -0.60
N TRP A 138 17.61 -23.92 -1.14
CA TRP A 138 18.42 -23.98 -2.37
C TRP A 138 19.69 -23.14 -2.20
N HIS A 139 20.74 -23.50 -2.93
CA HIS A 139 22.07 -22.91 -2.84
C HIS A 139 22.44 -22.17 -4.12
#